data_AF-A0A0B1RYI1-F1
#
_entry.id   AF-A0A0B1RYI1-F1
#
_cell.length_a   1.000
_cell.length_b   1.000
_cell.length_c   1.000
_cell.angle_alpha   90.00
_cell.angle_beta   90.00
_cell.angle_gamma   90.00
#
_symmetry.space_group_name_H-M   'P 1'
#
loop_
_entity.id
_entity.type
_entity.pdbx_description
1 polymer ?
#
loop_
_entity_poly.entity_id
_entity_poly.type
_entity_poly.pdbx_seq_one_letter_code
_entity_poly.pdbx_strand_id
1 'polypeptide(L)'
;MLLIAFYGLFMVAAAAKKYNEKNDRCRYCHFLVSTFEMGLLRTARKHFAGGDTAWEEKKLGKYATSETRLVETMETICKKNSIVEIGDYQGLPELEFRCNALVEEYEDLIEKYYYKHQSSNMTQWLCEEQTKRRFTFLSLSSSK
;
A
#
# COMPACT_ATOMS: atom_id res chain seq x y z
N MET A 1 -45.66 -2.58 -8.63
CA MET A 1 -45.07 -2.68 -7.26
C MET A 1 -43.91 -3.69 -7.21
N LEU A 2 -44.07 -4.93 -7.70
CA LEU A 2 -42.98 -5.93 -7.71
C LEU A 2 -41.72 -5.49 -8.48
N LEU A 3 -41.87 -4.87 -9.66
CA LEU A 3 -40.72 -4.35 -10.43
C LEU A 3 -39.92 -3.27 -9.68
N ILE A 4 -40.60 -2.41 -8.91
CA ILE A 4 -39.95 -1.38 -8.09
C ILE A 4 -39.17 -2.03 -6.95
N ALA A 5 -39.70 -3.08 -6.33
CA ALA A 5 -39.01 -3.84 -5.29
C ALA A 5 -37.77 -4.57 -5.84
N PHE A 6 -37.86 -5.19 -7.01
CA PHE A 6 -36.71 -5.84 -7.67
C PHE A 6 -35.62 -4.82 -8.05
N TYR A 7 -36.01 -3.67 -8.60
CA TYR A 7 -35.06 -2.61 -8.94
C TYR A 7 -34.39 -2.02 -7.69
N GLY A 8 -35.17 -1.82 -6.62
CA GLY A 8 -34.66 -1.41 -5.32
C GLY A 8 -33.66 -2.41 -4.74
N LEU A 9 -33.98 -3.71 -4.77
CA LEU A 9 -33.09 -4.77 -4.30
C LEU A 9 -31.79 -4.85 -5.11
N PHE A 10 -31.88 -4.72 -6.44
CA PHE A 10 -30.72 -4.69 -7.33
C PHE A 10 -29.78 -3.51 -7.02
N MET A 11 -30.32 -2.31 -6.83
CA MET A 11 -29.53 -1.12 -6.48
C MET A 11 -28.82 -1.27 -5.12
N VAL A 12 -29.48 -1.88 -4.13
CA VAL A 12 -28.88 -2.18 -2.82
C VAL A 12 -27.73 -3.18 -2.95
N ALA A 13 -27.92 -4.27 -3.72
CA ALA A 13 -26.87 -5.27 -3.94
C ALA A 13 -25.65 -4.69 -4.68
N ALA A 14 -25.87 -3.85 -5.69
CA ALA A 14 -24.80 -3.17 -6.42
C ALA A 14 -23.99 -2.23 -5.51
N ALA A 15 -24.66 -1.48 -4.62
CA ALA A 15 -24.01 -0.62 -3.64
C ALA A 15 -23.15 -1.43 -2.65
N ALA A 16 -23.66 -2.55 -2.14
CA ALA A 16 -22.92 -3.45 -1.26
C ALA A 16 -21.67 -4.02 -1.94
N LYS A 17 -21.78 -4.44 -3.22
CA LYS A 17 -20.63 -4.92 -4.00
C LYS A 17 -19.54 -3.85 -4.12
N LYS A 18 -19.92 -2.62 -4.48
CA LYS A 18 -18.97 -1.50 -4.60
C LYS A 18 -18.32 -1.13 -3.26
N TYR A 19 -19.07 -1.21 -2.16
CA TYR A 19 -18.55 -0.98 -0.83
C TYR A 19 -17.50 -2.04 -0.44
N ASN A 20 -17.80 -3.31 -0.65
CA ASN A 20 -16.85 -4.41 -0.38
C ASN A 20 -15.59 -4.29 -1.23
N GLU A 21 -15.71 -3.99 -2.53
CA GLU A 21 -14.55 -3.78 -3.39
C GLU A 21 -13.66 -2.63 -2.90
N LYS A 22 -14.26 -1.52 -2.46
CA LYS A 22 -13.52 -0.40 -1.87
C LYS A 22 -12.81 -0.81 -0.57
N ASN A 23 -13.50 -1.56 0.30
CA ASN A 23 -12.96 -2.04 1.55
C ASN A 23 -11.79 -3.01 1.31
N ASP A 24 -11.94 -3.96 0.40
CA ASP A 24 -10.90 -4.93 0.04
C ASP A 24 -9.70 -4.22 -0.56
N ARG A 25 -9.91 -3.25 -1.46
CA ARG A 25 -8.83 -2.41 -2.00
C ARG A 25 -8.06 -1.68 -0.90
N CYS A 26 -8.76 -1.16 0.11
CA CYS A 26 -8.11 -0.56 1.28
C CYS A 26 -7.26 -1.62 2.00
N ARG A 27 -7.83 -2.79 2.31
CA ARG A 27 -7.09 -3.86 3.01
C ARG A 27 -5.88 -4.37 2.23
N TYR A 28 -5.95 -4.48 0.90
CA TYR A 28 -4.78 -4.79 0.06
C TYR A 28 -3.71 -3.70 0.15
N CYS A 29 -4.10 -2.43 0.17
CA CYS A 29 -3.15 -1.32 0.37
C CYS A 29 -2.50 -1.36 1.76
N HIS A 30 -3.26 -1.71 2.82
CA HIS A 30 -2.68 -1.92 4.15
C HIS A 30 -1.64 -3.05 4.14
N PHE A 31 -1.88 -4.14 3.40
CA PHE A 31 -0.91 -5.23 3.24
C PHE A 31 0.36 -4.77 2.51
N LEU A 32 0.19 -3.97 1.44
CA LEU A 32 1.31 -3.32 0.73
C LEU A 32 2.15 -2.49 1.71
N VAL A 33 1.53 -1.59 2.47
CA VAL A 33 2.24 -0.72 3.42
C VAL A 33 2.95 -1.54 4.49
N SER A 34 2.28 -2.55 5.06
CA SER A 34 2.87 -3.38 6.13
C SER A 34 4.09 -4.16 5.63
N THR A 35 4.04 -4.72 4.42
CA THR A 35 5.19 -5.41 3.82
C THR A 35 6.31 -4.44 3.44
N PHE A 36 5.99 -3.24 2.99
CA PHE A 36 6.97 -2.19 2.69
C PHE A 36 7.71 -1.73 3.96
N GLU A 37 6.99 -1.43 5.04
CA GLU A 37 7.57 -1.04 6.33
C GLU A 37 8.46 -2.16 6.91
N MET A 38 8.04 -3.41 6.81
CA MET A 38 8.88 -4.55 7.18
C MET A 38 10.14 -4.68 6.30
N GLY A 39 10.05 -4.36 5.02
CA GLY A 39 11.20 -4.24 4.12
C GLY A 39 12.19 -3.17 4.59
N LEU A 40 11.70 -1.97 4.95
CA LEU A 40 12.52 -0.88 5.48
C LEU A 40 13.22 -1.27 6.80
N LEU A 41 12.51 -1.98 7.70
CA LEU A 41 13.07 -2.46 8.96
C LEU A 41 14.17 -3.51 8.74
N ARG A 42 13.98 -4.41 7.76
CA ARG A 42 14.98 -5.43 7.44
C ARG A 42 16.22 -4.84 6.80
N THR A 43 16.07 -3.89 5.88
CA THR A 43 17.21 -3.22 5.21
C THR A 43 17.97 -2.30 6.16
N ALA A 44 17.28 -1.72 7.17
CA ALA A 44 17.95 -0.97 8.23
C ALA A 44 18.94 -1.83 9.04
N ARG A 45 18.75 -3.16 9.11
CA ARG A 45 19.57 -4.08 9.92
C ARG A 45 20.71 -4.78 9.19
N LYS A 46 20.76 -4.73 7.86
CA LYS A 46 21.69 -5.56 7.07
C LYS A 46 23.12 -4.99 6.96
N HIS A 47 23.36 -3.75 7.36
CA HIS A 47 24.66 -3.08 7.15
C HIS A 47 25.48 -2.87 8.44
N PHE A 48 25.12 -3.52 9.55
CA PHE A 48 25.84 -3.44 10.81
C PHE A 48 27.03 -4.42 10.84
N ALA A 49 28.12 -4.06 10.15
CA ALA A 49 29.36 -4.84 10.12
C ALA A 49 30.37 -4.45 11.22
N GLY A 50 29.92 -3.82 12.32
CA GLY A 50 30.71 -3.66 13.54
C GLY A 50 31.73 -2.51 13.51
N GLY A 51 31.41 -1.37 12.90
CA GLY A 51 32.23 -0.16 12.95
C GLY A 51 31.81 0.83 14.06
N ASP A 52 32.60 1.89 14.25
CA ASP A 52 32.28 2.98 15.18
C ASP A 52 30.93 3.64 14.82
N THR A 53 30.03 3.68 15.81
CA THR A 53 28.63 4.17 15.72
C THR A 53 28.48 5.55 15.07
N ALA A 54 29.46 6.46 15.26
CA ALA A 54 29.43 7.82 14.70
C ALA A 54 29.69 7.90 13.18
N TRP A 55 30.46 6.97 12.61
CA TRP A 55 30.65 6.88 11.16
C TRP A 55 29.43 6.23 10.49
N GLU A 56 28.84 5.25 11.17
CA GLU A 56 27.65 4.53 10.74
C GLU A 56 26.41 5.45 10.68
N GLU A 57 26.16 6.29 11.69
CA GLU A 57 25.05 7.27 11.68
C GLU A 57 25.13 8.25 10.49
N LYS A 58 26.33 8.73 10.13
CA LYS A 58 26.53 9.61 8.96
C LYS A 58 26.34 8.91 7.62
N LYS A 59 26.64 7.61 7.53
CA LYS A 59 26.50 6.81 6.30
C LYS A 59 25.09 6.25 6.13
N LEU A 60 24.44 5.91 7.24
CA LEU A 60 23.04 5.50 7.32
C LEU A 60 22.15 6.57 6.68
N GLY A 61 22.42 7.86 6.88
CA GLY A 61 21.64 8.92 6.20
C GLY A 61 21.63 8.80 4.68
N LYS A 62 22.76 8.44 4.04
CA LYS A 62 22.84 8.28 2.58
C LYS A 62 22.22 6.99 2.08
N TYR A 63 22.38 5.88 2.80
CA TYR A 63 21.77 4.60 2.44
C TYR A 63 20.27 4.57 2.75
N ALA A 64 19.84 5.18 3.85
CA ALA A 64 18.44 5.21 4.31
C ALA A 64 17.49 5.82 3.27
N THR A 65 17.99 6.71 2.42
CA THR A 65 17.21 7.33 1.34
C THR A 65 17.78 7.02 -0.04
N SER A 66 18.63 6.00 -0.19
CA SER A 66 19.19 5.64 -1.49
C SER A 66 18.17 4.86 -2.33
N GLU A 67 18.32 4.93 -3.65
CA GLU A 67 17.58 4.09 -4.60
C GLU A 67 17.86 2.60 -4.36
N THR A 68 19.10 2.23 -4.04
CA THR A 68 19.47 0.85 -3.71
C THR A 68 18.63 0.30 -2.57
N ARG A 69 18.47 1.06 -1.47
CA ARG A 69 17.66 0.61 -0.34
C ARG A 69 16.17 0.53 -0.70
N LEU A 70 15.69 1.40 -1.59
CA LEU A 70 14.32 1.31 -2.10
C LEU A 70 14.12 0.00 -2.88
N VAL A 71 15.01 -0.33 -3.81
CA VAL A 71 14.96 -1.59 -4.57
C VAL A 71 14.96 -2.81 -3.63
N GLU A 72 15.90 -2.87 -2.68
CA GLU A 72 15.97 -3.95 -1.69
C GLU A 72 14.72 -4.06 -0.80
N THR A 73 14.05 -2.93 -0.54
CA THR A 73 12.78 -2.89 0.20
C THR A 73 11.63 -3.44 -0.65
N MET A 74 11.60 -3.07 -1.93
CA MET A 74 10.58 -3.48 -2.89
C MET A 74 10.67 -4.97 -3.27
N GLU A 75 11.83 -5.61 -3.15
CA GLU A 75 12.02 -7.04 -3.46
C GLU A 75 11.07 -7.98 -2.70
N THR A 76 10.64 -7.59 -1.49
CA THR A 76 9.75 -8.43 -0.67
C THR A 76 8.39 -7.80 -0.42
N ILE A 77 8.05 -6.73 -1.14
CA ILE A 77 6.72 -6.14 -1.05
C ILE A 77 5.67 -7.18 -1.46
N CYS A 78 4.50 -7.14 -0.84
CA CYS A 78 3.38 -8.03 -1.15
C CYS A 78 3.66 -9.53 -0.99
N LYS A 79 4.73 -9.94 -0.30
CA LYS A 79 5.00 -11.35 0.02
C LYS A 79 4.44 -11.70 1.40
N LYS A 80 3.63 -12.74 1.49
CA LYS A 80 3.01 -13.18 2.76
C LYS A 80 4.05 -13.50 3.83
N ASN A 81 5.17 -14.09 3.45
CA ASN A 81 6.25 -14.44 4.37
C ASN A 81 7.06 -13.23 4.90
N SER A 82 6.74 -12.01 4.47
CA SER A 82 7.45 -10.80 4.93
C SER A 82 6.88 -10.20 6.21
N ILE A 83 5.70 -10.65 6.65
CA ILE A 83 5.06 -10.21 7.89
C ILE A 83 4.61 -11.41 8.74
N VAL A 84 4.45 -11.20 10.05
CA VAL A 84 4.00 -12.25 10.98
C VAL A 84 2.46 -12.27 11.08
N GLU A 85 1.82 -11.11 10.97
CA GLU A 85 0.38 -10.91 11.20
C GLU A 85 -0.45 -11.12 9.93
N ILE A 86 -0.35 -12.31 9.32
CA ILE A 86 -1.09 -12.64 8.10
C ILE A 86 -2.61 -12.76 8.35
N GLY A 87 -3.02 -13.01 9.60
CA GLY A 87 -4.42 -13.21 10.00
C GLY A 87 -5.34 -12.04 9.65
N ASP A 88 -4.84 -10.81 9.70
CA ASP A 88 -5.62 -9.59 9.43
C ASP A 88 -6.12 -9.49 7.98
N TYR A 89 -5.47 -10.24 7.09
CA TYR A 89 -5.77 -10.30 5.66
C TYR A 89 -6.56 -11.54 5.26
N GLN A 90 -7.05 -12.32 6.23
CA GLN A 90 -7.92 -13.46 5.97
C GLN A 90 -9.20 -13.00 5.25
N GLY A 91 -9.66 -13.82 4.29
CA GLY A 91 -10.83 -13.54 3.47
C GLY A 91 -10.57 -12.69 2.23
N LEU A 92 -9.34 -12.21 2.01
CA LEU A 92 -8.95 -11.55 0.77
C LEU A 92 -8.49 -12.57 -0.29
N PRO A 93 -9.19 -12.68 -1.43
CA PRO A 93 -8.76 -13.57 -2.52
C PRO A 93 -7.47 -13.06 -3.17
N GLU A 94 -6.58 -13.97 -3.57
CA GLU A 94 -5.41 -13.64 -4.38
C GLU A 94 -4.51 -12.53 -3.78
N LEU A 95 -4.36 -12.52 -2.45
CA LEU A 95 -3.70 -11.45 -1.69
C LEU A 95 -2.41 -10.89 -2.31
N GLU A 96 -1.45 -11.74 -2.66
CA GLU A 96 -0.19 -11.28 -3.25
C GLU A 96 -0.40 -10.70 -4.65
N PHE A 97 -1.21 -11.34 -5.51
CA PHE A 97 -1.47 -10.87 -6.87
C PHE A 97 -2.18 -9.51 -6.88
N ARG A 98 -3.23 -9.34 -6.08
CA ARG A 98 -3.96 -8.08 -5.95
C ARG A 98 -3.12 -6.97 -5.33
N CYS A 99 -2.25 -7.33 -4.39
CA CYS A 99 -1.28 -6.38 -3.83
C CYS A 99 -0.25 -5.94 -4.88
N ASN A 100 0.33 -6.86 -5.66
CA ASN A 100 1.27 -6.50 -6.73
C ASN A 100 0.62 -5.59 -7.79
N ALA A 101 -0.64 -5.83 -8.16
CA ALA A 101 -1.37 -4.93 -9.04
C ALA A 101 -1.54 -3.51 -8.45
N LEU A 102 -1.65 -3.38 -7.12
CA LEU A 102 -1.64 -2.06 -6.46
C LEU A 102 -0.25 -1.43 -6.44
N VAL A 103 0.81 -2.22 -6.29
CA VAL A 103 2.19 -1.73 -6.35
C VAL A 103 2.48 -1.13 -7.73
N GLU A 104 2.10 -1.82 -8.79
CA GLU A 104 2.20 -1.31 -10.18
C GLU A 104 1.42 -0.01 -10.35
N GLU A 105 0.19 0.07 -9.80
CA GLU A 105 -0.61 1.30 -9.87
C GLU A 105 0.00 2.45 -9.05
N TYR A 106 0.69 2.14 -7.96
CA TYR A 106 1.17 3.12 -6.96
C TYR A 106 2.68 3.35 -6.98
N GLU A 107 3.42 2.89 -7.99
CA GLU A 107 4.88 3.01 -8.09
C GLU A 107 5.36 4.45 -7.84
N ASP A 108 4.86 5.42 -8.62
CA ASP A 108 5.19 6.85 -8.48
C ASP A 108 4.89 7.39 -7.06
N LEU A 109 3.83 6.91 -6.44
CA LEU A 109 3.41 7.33 -5.10
C LEU A 109 4.33 6.71 -4.05
N ILE A 110 4.68 5.44 -4.17
CA ILE A 110 5.60 4.75 -3.28
C ILE A 110 6.98 5.42 -3.32
N GLU A 111 7.49 5.75 -4.51
CA GLU A 111 8.74 6.50 -4.65
C GLU A 111 8.64 7.89 -4.01
N LYS A 112 7.58 8.63 -4.30
CA LYS A 112 7.37 9.96 -3.73
C LYS A 112 7.29 9.90 -2.20
N TYR A 113 6.62 8.89 -1.66
CA TYR A 113 6.59 8.65 -0.23
C TYR A 113 7.99 8.39 0.31
N TYR A 114 8.72 7.47 -0.30
CA TYR A 114 10.06 7.08 0.10
C TYR A 114 11.02 8.29 0.12
N TYR A 115 11.00 9.16 -0.88
CA TYR A 115 11.96 10.27 -0.92
C TYR A 115 11.53 11.49 -0.10
N LYS A 116 10.23 11.70 0.13
CA LYS A 116 9.73 12.99 0.65
C LYS A 116 8.83 12.90 1.89
N HIS A 117 8.36 11.71 2.24
CA HIS A 117 7.33 11.54 3.26
C HIS A 117 7.57 10.37 4.24
N GLN A 118 8.78 9.79 4.31
CA GLN A 118 9.10 8.71 5.27
C GLN A 118 8.84 9.06 6.74
N SER A 119 8.76 10.34 7.11
CA SER A 119 8.40 10.79 8.47
C SER A 119 6.89 10.81 8.75
N SER A 120 6.05 10.58 7.75
CA SER A 120 4.59 10.56 7.86
C SER A 120 4.06 9.13 7.95
N ASN A 121 2.79 8.96 8.31
CA ASN A 121 2.16 7.65 8.31
C ASN A 121 1.85 7.21 6.87
N MET A 122 2.50 6.15 6.38
CA MET A 122 2.35 5.67 5.00
C MET A 122 0.92 5.20 4.70
N THR A 123 0.25 4.54 5.65
CA THR A 123 -1.13 4.07 5.49
C THR A 123 -2.08 5.23 5.19
N GLN A 124 -2.01 6.30 5.97
CA GLN A 124 -2.84 7.49 5.75
C GLN A 124 -2.50 8.15 4.40
N TRP A 125 -1.20 8.30 4.10
CA TRP A 125 -0.73 8.97 2.89
C TRP A 125 -1.04 8.21 1.59
N LEU A 126 -0.90 6.87 1.61
CA LEU A 126 -1.04 6.02 0.43
C LEU A 126 -2.44 5.42 0.31
N CYS A 127 -3.02 4.90 1.40
CA CYS A 127 -4.25 4.13 1.32
C CYS A 127 -5.51 5.00 1.44
N GLU A 128 -5.50 5.99 2.34
CA GLU A 128 -6.69 6.83 2.61
C GLU A 128 -6.82 8.03 1.68
N GLU A 129 -5.72 8.72 1.35
CA GLU A 129 -5.76 9.87 0.45
C GLU A 129 -6.02 9.48 -1.01
N GLN A 130 -5.54 8.31 -1.45
CA GLN A 130 -5.67 7.88 -2.83
C GLN A 130 -7.03 7.25 -3.14
N THR A 131 -7.68 6.62 -2.15
CA THR A 131 -9.09 6.23 -2.27
C THR A 131 -10.02 7.43 -2.40
N LYS A 132 -9.64 8.62 -1.89
CA LYS A 132 -10.38 9.88 -2.10
C LYS A 132 -10.09 10.52 -3.46
N ARG A 133 -8.84 10.50 -3.95
CA ARG A 133 -8.48 11.07 -5.28
C ARG A 133 -9.12 10.33 -6.46
N ARG A 134 -9.38 9.02 -6.34
CA ARG A 134 -10.11 8.27 -7.37
C ARG A 134 -11.52 8.81 -7.61
N PHE A 135 -12.17 9.39 -6.59
CA PHE A 135 -13.45 10.08 -6.75
C PHE A 135 -13.32 11.39 -7.55
N THR A 136 -12.24 12.14 -7.33
CA THR A 136 -12.00 13.40 -8.05
C THR A 136 -11.62 13.19 -9.52
N PHE A 137 -10.84 12.14 -9.82
CA PHE A 137 -10.48 11.78 -11.20
C PHE A 137 -11.70 11.29 -12.01
N LEU A 138 -12.59 10.51 -11.39
CA LEU A 138 -13.87 10.13 -12.01
C LEU A 138 -14.79 11.33 -12.27
N SER A 139 -14.81 12.35 -11.41
CA SER A 139 -15.55 13.59 -11.69
C SER A 139 -14.95 14.45 -12.80
N LEU A 140 -13.66 14.33 -13.10
CA LEU A 140 -13.00 15.02 -14.22
C LEU A 140 -13.14 14.24 -15.54
N SER A 141 -13.20 12.91 -15.50
CA SER A 141 -13.40 12.07 -16.69
C SER A 141 -14.87 12.02 -17.17
N SER A 142 -15.84 12.41 -16.36
CA SER A 142 -17.25 12.58 -16.79
C SER A 142 -17.55 13.96 -17.39
N SER A 143 -16.53 14.82 -17.50
CA SER A 143 -16.62 16.13 -18.16
C SER A 143 -15.66 16.22 -19.36
N LYS A 144 -15.62 15.16 -20.17
CA LYS A 144 -15.21 15.17 -21.58
C LYS A 144 -16.05 14.19 -22.37
#